data_AF-A0A101G945-F1
#
_entry.id   AF-A0A101G945-F1
#
_cell.length_a   1.000
_cell.length_b   1.000
_cell.length_c   1.000
_cell.angle_alpha   90.00
_cell.angle_beta   90.00
_cell.angle_gamma   90.00
#
_symmetry.space_group_name_H-M   'P 1'
#
loop_
_entity.id
_entity.type
_entity.pdbx_description
1 polymer ?
#
loop_
_entity_poly.entity_id
_entity_poly.type
_entity_poly.pdbx_seq_one_letter_code
_entity_poly.pdbx_strand_id
1 'polypeptide(L)'
;MIFTPVKVLLQDAERNGYAVGAFNISNMEITQAVINAAQTCSSPVILAVSEGVIKYAGLNYITAIAREAAQSVTVPVALHLDHGTNLEQLYSCIKS
;
A
#
# COMPACT_ATOMS: atom_id res chain seq x y z
N MET A 1 -12.61 -4.18 -6.85
CA MET A 1 -11.16 -3.98 -7.07
C MET A 1 -10.56 -3.79 -5.68
N ILE A 2 -9.57 -4.59 -5.26
CA ILE A 2 -9.12 -4.64 -3.84
C ILE A 2 -8.40 -3.36 -3.44
N PHE A 3 -7.51 -2.86 -4.29
CA PHE A 3 -6.79 -1.60 -4.05
C PHE A 3 -7.48 -0.42 -4.71
N THR A 4 -7.45 0.71 -4.02
CA THR A 4 -7.85 2.01 -4.54
C THR A 4 -6.64 2.69 -5.18
N PRO A 5 -6.74 3.23 -6.41
CA PRO A 5 -5.65 3.98 -7.01
C PRO A 5 -5.27 5.19 -6.14
N VAL A 6 -3.97 5.42 -5.94
CA VAL A 6 -3.45 6.55 -5.14
C VAL A 6 -4.03 7.89 -5.60
N LYS A 7 -4.22 8.08 -6.91
CA LYS A 7 -4.87 9.26 -7.49
C LYS A 7 -6.23 9.56 -6.87
N VAL A 8 -7.06 8.53 -6.67
CA VAL A 8 -8.41 8.68 -6.10
C VAL A 8 -8.31 9.11 -4.63
N LEU A 9 -7.40 8.50 -3.86
CA LEU A 9 -7.19 8.85 -2.46
C LEU A 9 -6.72 10.31 -2.30
N LEU A 10 -5.76 10.73 -3.12
CA LEU A 10 -5.20 12.09 -3.04
C LEU A 10 -6.17 13.16 -3.52
N GLN A 11 -7.00 12.86 -4.53
CA GLN A 11 -8.05 13.78 -4.96
C GLN A 11 -9.12 14.01 -3.88
N ASP A 12 -9.51 12.96 -3.16
CA ASP A 12 -10.42 13.10 -2.02
C ASP A 12 -9.77 13.90 -0.87
N ALA A 13 -8.50 13.59 -0.56
CA ALA A 13 -7.74 14.28 0.48
C ALA A 13 -7.55 15.77 0.19
N GLU A 14 -7.19 16.12 -1.05
CA GLU A 14 -7.08 17.51 -1.51
C GLU A 14 -8.41 18.25 -1.39
N ARG A 15 -9.51 17.63 -1.83
CA ARG A 15 -10.85 18.24 -1.78
C ARG A 15 -11.33 18.49 -0.35
N ASN A 16 -10.97 17.60 0.59
CA ASN A 16 -11.45 17.64 1.97
C ASN A 16 -10.43 18.21 2.97
N GLY A 17 -9.26 18.67 2.50
CA GLY A 17 -8.27 19.36 3.33
C GLY A 17 -7.52 18.47 4.33
N TYR A 18 -7.25 17.21 3.96
CA TYR A 18 -6.46 16.28 4.78
C TYR A 18 -5.33 15.62 3.97
N ALA A 19 -4.50 14.81 4.63
CA ALA A 19 -3.44 14.03 3.98
C ALA A 19 -3.64 12.52 4.24
N VAL A 20 -3.22 11.70 3.28
CA VAL A 20 -3.26 10.23 3.40
C VAL A 20 -1.90 9.74 3.86
N GLY A 21 -1.86 8.96 4.95
CA GLY A 21 -0.62 8.36 5.43
C GLY A 21 -0.08 7.30 4.46
N ALA A 22 1.18 7.43 4.08
CA ALA A 22 1.94 6.41 3.36
C ALA A 22 2.94 5.76 4.31
N PHE A 23 2.76 4.47 4.59
CA PHE A 23 3.58 3.73 5.54
C PHE A 23 4.32 2.61 4.83
N ASN A 24 5.64 2.57 4.99
CA ASN A 24 6.43 1.47 4.45
C ASN A 24 6.12 0.17 5.19
N ILE A 25 5.85 -0.89 4.43
CA ILE A 25 5.69 -2.26 4.95
C ILE A 25 6.87 -3.12 4.51
N SER A 26 7.27 -4.07 5.34
CA SER A 26 8.38 -4.99 5.03
C SER A 26 8.09 -6.46 5.33
N ASN A 27 7.05 -6.75 6.11
CA ASN A 27 6.63 -8.10 6.49
C ASN A 27 5.15 -8.12 6.93
N MET A 28 4.67 -9.28 7.37
CA MET A 28 3.29 -9.49 7.78
C MET A 28 2.91 -8.63 8.99
N GLU A 29 3.73 -8.62 10.03
CA GLU A 29 3.43 -7.98 11.31
C GLU A 29 3.28 -6.46 11.16
N ILE A 30 4.19 -5.83 10.40
CA ILE A 30 4.11 -4.40 10.12
C ILE A 30 2.89 -4.09 9.26
N THR A 31 2.59 -4.91 8.26
CA THR A 31 1.39 -4.73 7.42
C THR A 31 0.12 -4.81 8.26
N GLN A 32 0.03 -5.80 9.15
CA GLN A 32 -1.11 -5.95 10.07
C GLN A 32 -1.22 -4.75 11.03
N ALA A 33 -0.11 -4.24 11.56
CA ALA A 33 -0.12 -3.07 12.43
C ALA A 33 -0.67 -1.84 11.70
N VAL A 34 -0.18 -1.56 10.50
CA VAL A 34 -0.64 -0.42 9.67
C VAL A 34 -2.11 -0.55 9.31
N ILE A 35 -2.54 -1.74 8.86
CA ILE A 35 -3.92 -1.92 8.39
C ILE A 35 -4.93 -1.85 9.54
N ASN A 36 -4.59 -2.42 10.71
CA ASN A 36 -5.44 -2.35 11.90
C ASN A 36 -5.57 -0.92 12.41
N ALA A 37 -4.49 -0.14 12.38
CA ALA A 37 -4.53 1.28 12.73
C ALA A 37 -5.40 2.08 11.75
N ALA A 38 -5.25 1.86 10.44
CA ALA A 38 -6.07 2.52 9.42
C ALA A 38 -7.57 2.24 9.62
N GLN A 39 -7.94 0.99 9.86
CA GLN A 39 -9.33 0.59 10.14
C GLN A 39 -9.86 1.20 11.44
N THR A 40 -9.06 1.21 12.51
CA THR A 40 -9.45 1.77 13.81
C THR A 40 -9.69 3.28 13.71
N CYS A 41 -8.85 3.98 12.96
CA CYS A 41 -8.97 5.42 12.74
C CYS A 41 -9.98 5.78 11.65
N SER A 42 -10.63 4.81 11.00
CA SER A 42 -11.49 5.02 9.83
C SER A 42 -10.82 5.88 8.75
N SER A 43 -9.52 5.66 8.53
CA SER A 43 -8.67 6.48 7.66
C SER A 43 -8.28 5.71 6.40
N PRO A 44 -8.25 6.35 5.21
CA PRO A 44 -7.58 5.76 4.06
C PRO A 44 -6.08 5.62 4.33
N VAL A 45 -5.43 4.66 3.65
CA VAL A 45 -4.00 4.36 3.84
C VAL A 45 -3.31 3.94 2.56
N ILE A 46 -2.04 4.31 2.42
CA ILE A 46 -1.14 3.85 1.36
C ILE A 46 -0.11 2.92 2.00
N LEU A 47 -0.09 1.66 1.59
CA LEU A 47 0.97 0.70 1.91
C LEU A 47 2.11 0.89 0.90
N ALA A 48 3.26 1.36 1.37
CA ALA A 48 4.42 1.64 0.53
C ALA A 48 5.42 0.47 0.60
N VAL A 49 5.97 0.07 -0.54
CA VAL A 49 6.96 -1.00 -0.65
C VAL A 49 8.15 -0.47 -1.42
N SER A 50 9.34 -0.51 -0.82
CA SER A 50 10.57 -0.10 -1.49
C SER A 50 11.21 -1.26 -2.27
N GLU A 51 12.10 -0.95 -3.21
CA GLU A 51 12.88 -1.98 -3.92
C GLU A 51 13.69 -2.88 -2.96
N GLY A 52 14.18 -2.32 -1.86
CA GLY A 52 14.88 -3.08 -0.81
C GLY A 52 13.99 -4.13 -0.16
N VAL A 53 12.73 -3.79 0.11
CA VAL A 53 11.74 -4.75 0.64
C VAL A 53 11.42 -5.81 -0.40
N ILE A 54 11.27 -5.43 -1.67
CA ILE A 54 11.02 -6.41 -2.75
C ILE A 54 12.18 -7.40 -2.85
N LYS A 55 13.42 -6.93 -2.73
CA LYS A 55 14.61 -7.79 -2.73
C LYS A 55 14.65 -8.73 -1.51
N TYR A 56 14.18 -8.25 -0.35
CA TYR A 56 14.16 -9.02 0.89
C TYR A 56 13.03 -10.06 0.93
N ALA A 57 11.79 -9.62 0.73
CA ALA A 57 10.59 -10.43 0.90
C ALA A 57 10.14 -11.13 -0.38
N GLY A 58 10.56 -10.64 -1.55
CA GLY A 58 10.03 -11.05 -2.85
C GLY A 58 8.72 -10.35 -3.18
N LEU A 59 8.58 -9.90 -4.44
CA LEU A 59 7.42 -9.14 -4.92
C LEU A 59 6.09 -9.87 -4.65
N ASN A 60 6.01 -11.15 -5.01
CA ASN A 60 4.75 -11.90 -4.88
C ASN A 60 4.32 -12.06 -3.42
N TYR A 61 5.26 -12.28 -2.50
CA TYR A 61 4.94 -12.43 -1.08
C TYR A 61 4.49 -11.12 -0.47
N ILE A 62 5.21 -10.01 -0.69
CA ILE A 62 4.82 -8.72 -0.11
C ILE A 62 3.50 -8.22 -0.71
N THR A 63 3.26 -8.43 -2.01
CA THR A 63 1.99 -8.09 -2.64
C THR A 63 0.84 -8.96 -2.12
N ALA A 64 1.06 -10.26 -1.91
CA ALA A 64 0.04 -11.15 -1.33
C ALA A 64 -0.32 -10.75 0.11
N ILE A 65 0.68 -10.46 0.95
CA ILE A 65 0.47 -9.95 2.32
C ILE A 65 -0.35 -8.66 2.30
N ALA A 66 0.02 -7.70 1.45
CA ALA A 66 -0.71 -6.43 1.32
C ALA A 66 -2.14 -6.62 0.81
N ARG A 67 -2.36 -7.58 -0.10
CA ARG A 67 -3.67 -7.90 -0.67
C ARG A 67 -4.60 -8.51 0.37
N GLU A 68 -4.12 -9.50 1.13
CA GLU A 68 -4.87 -10.12 2.22
C GLU A 68 -5.21 -9.09 3.31
N ALA A 69 -4.25 -8.24 3.68
CA ALA A 69 -4.49 -7.15 4.62
C ALA A 69 -5.54 -6.16 4.11
N ALA A 70 -5.48 -5.75 2.84
CA ALA A 70 -6.47 -4.84 2.27
C ALA A 70 -7.88 -5.44 2.22
N GLN A 71 -8.01 -6.77 2.07
CA GLN A 71 -9.29 -7.47 2.08
C GLN A 71 -9.91 -7.61 3.48
N SER A 72 -9.11 -7.52 4.54
CA SER A 72 -9.59 -7.66 5.92
C SER A 72 -10.19 -6.39 6.50
N VAL A 73 -10.17 -5.28 5.75
CA VAL A 73 -10.65 -3.97 6.19
C VAL A 73 -11.62 -3.34 5.20
N THR A 74 -12.35 -2.33 5.67
CA THR A 74 -13.37 -1.60 4.90
C THR A 74 -12.91 -0.23 4.43
N VAL A 75 -11.83 0.30 5.03
CA VAL A 75 -11.24 1.59 4.63
C VAL A 75 -10.52 1.48 3.28
N PRO A 76 -10.39 2.57 2.51
CA PRO A 76 -9.65 2.55 1.24
C PRO A 76 -8.15 2.28 1.44
N VAL A 77 -7.61 1.32 0.70
CA VAL A 77 -6.18 0.93 0.78
C VAL A 77 -5.54 1.01 -0.60
N ALA A 78 -4.38 1.63 -0.70
CA ALA A 78 -3.54 1.60 -1.89
C ALA A 78 -2.24 0.81 -1.64
N LEU A 79 -1.69 0.20 -2.69
CA LEU A 79 -0.34 -0.35 -2.69
C LEU A 79 0.54 0.51 -3.61
N HIS A 80 1.71 0.93 -3.12
CA HIS A 80 2.60 1.88 -3.79
C HIS A 80 4.03 1.35 -3.86
N LEU A 81 4.64 1.37 -5.05
CA LEU A 81 6.08 1.18 -5.20
C LEU A 81 6.79 2.50 -4.86
N ASP A 82 7.54 2.47 -3.78
CA ASP A 82 8.29 3.61 -3.25
C ASP A 82 9.70 3.65 -3.85
N HIS A 83 10.13 4.84 -4.28
CA HIS A 83 11.43 5.10 -4.90
C HIS A 83 11.81 4.15 -6.05
N GLY A 84 10.84 3.73 -6.89
CA GLY A 84 11.12 2.88 -8.05
C GLY A 84 12.05 3.53 -9.06
N THR A 85 13.18 2.88 -9.36
CA THR A 85 14.21 3.39 -10.28
C THR A 85 14.35 2.58 -11.56
N ASN A 86 13.90 1.32 -11.56
CA ASN A 86 14.03 0.40 -12.68
C ASN A 86 12.69 0.17 -13.41
N LEU A 87 12.67 0.38 -14.73
CA LEU A 87 11.50 0.17 -15.59
C LEU A 87 10.96 -1.27 -15.54
N GLU A 88 11.82 -2.29 -15.54
CA GLU A 88 11.36 -3.69 -15.46
C GLU A 88 10.71 -4.00 -14.11
N GLN A 89 11.26 -3.42 -13.03
CA GLN A 89 10.68 -3.53 -11.70
C GLN A 89 9.32 -2.85 -11.64
N LEU A 90 9.18 -1.66 -12.23
CA LEU A 90 7.90 -0.94 -12.35
C LEU A 90 6.85 -1.79 -13.06
N TYR A 91 7.18 -2.38 -14.21
CA TYR A 91 6.27 -3.27 -14.94
C TYR A 91 5.88 -4.50 -14.13
N SER A 92 6.83 -5.08 -13.41
CA SER A 92 6.56 -6.24 -12.56
C SER A 92 5.60 -5.90 -11.43
N CYS A 93 5.76 -4.73 -10.78
CA CYS A 93 4.87 -4.28 -9.71
C CYS A 93 3.45 -4.01 -10.21
N ILE A 94 3.30 -3.39 -11.39
CA ILE A 94 1.97 -3.13 -11.99
C ILE A 94 1.23 -4.43 -12.30
N LYS A 95 1.95 -5.51 -12.65
CA LYS A 95 1.36 -6.82 -12.98
C LYS A 95 1.02 -7.69 -11.77
N SER A 96 1.56 -7.40 -10.58
CA SER A 96 1.44 -8.23 -9.37
C SER A 96 0.11 -8.15 -8.63
#